data_AF-A0A1R3K7L9-F1
#
_entry.id   AF-A0A1R3K7L9-F1
#
_cell.length_a   1.000
_cell.length_b   1.000
_cell.length_c   1.000
_cell.angle_alpha   90.00
_cell.angle_beta   90.00
_cell.angle_gamma   90.00
#
_symmetry.space_group_name_H-M   'P 1'
#
loop_
_entity.id
_entity.type
_entity.pdbx_description
1 polymer ?
#
loop_
_entity_poly.entity_id
_entity_poly.type
_entity_poly.pdbx_seq_one_letter_code
_entity_poly.pdbx_strand_id
1 'polypeptide(L)'
;MGDFNQVMKASDKASEACSNLLGAEALQDCINQCALTEIRAQGAHYTWFNNREPGRRTWERLDRTFATPAWLRRFEEAIVTNLPV
;
A
#
# COMPACT_ATOMS: atom_id res chain seq x y z
N MET A 1 -10.84 2.64 0.92
CA MET A 1 -10.13 1.40 0.55
C MET A 1 -10.01 1.37 -0.95
N GLY A 2 -8.93 0.81 -1.48
CA GLY A 2 -8.79 0.58 -2.91
C GLY A 2 -7.35 0.61 -3.37
N ASP A 3 -7.20 0.53 -4.69
CA ASP A 3 -5.95 0.61 -5.41
C ASP A 3 -5.53 2.08 -5.59
N PHE A 4 -4.41 2.46 -4.97
CA PHE A 4 -3.85 3.80 -5.06
C PHE A 4 -2.87 3.97 -6.23
N ASN A 5 -2.47 2.87 -6.90
CA ASN A 5 -1.46 2.86 -7.97
C ASN A 5 -0.15 3.59 -7.61
N GLN A 6 0.20 3.64 -6.33
CA GLN A 6 1.39 4.32 -5.83
C GLN A 6 2.02 3.55 -4.68
N VAL A 7 3.29 3.20 -4.84
CA VAL A 7 4.11 2.61 -3.77
C VAL A 7 4.51 3.72 -2.79
N MET A 8 4.28 3.50 -1.50
CA MET A 8 4.59 4.48 -0.43
C MET A 8 5.97 4.27 0.22
N LYS A 9 6.42 3.02 0.38
CA LYS A 9 7.69 2.69 1.08
C LYS A 9 8.55 1.77 0.22
N ALA A 10 9.87 1.82 0.39
CA ALA A 10 10.77 0.92 -0.33
C ALA A 10 10.46 -0.56 -0.03
N SER A 11 10.05 -0.88 1.20
CA SER A 11 9.60 -2.23 1.59
C SER A 11 8.33 -2.70 0.88
N ASP A 12 7.61 -1.80 0.22
CA ASP A 12 6.35 -2.06 -0.48
C ASP A 12 6.57 -2.32 -1.98
N LYS A 13 7.84 -2.42 -2.40
CA LYS A 13 8.24 -2.78 -3.76
C LYS A 13 9.41 -3.77 -3.74
N ALA A 14 9.23 -4.92 -4.35
CA ALA A 14 10.31 -5.84 -4.67
C ALA A 14 10.50 -5.86 -6.19
N SER A 15 11.63 -5.32 -6.64
CA SER A 15 11.98 -5.17 -8.05
C SER A 15 13.44 -5.53 -8.23
N GLU A 16 13.76 -6.24 -9.30
CA GLU A 16 15.15 -6.53 -9.69
C GLU A 16 15.86 -5.28 -10.26
N ALA A 17 15.10 -4.22 -10.61
CA ALA A 17 15.64 -2.92 -11.02
C ALA A 17 15.62 -1.90 -9.87
N CYS A 18 16.59 -0.97 -9.87
CA CYS A 18 16.60 0.19 -8.98
C CYS A 18 15.33 1.03 -9.18
N SER A 19 14.66 1.42 -8.11
CA SER A 19 13.38 2.14 -8.19
C SER A 19 13.33 3.32 -7.25
N ASN A 20 13.20 4.52 -7.84
CA ASN A 20 12.77 5.71 -7.12
C ASN A 20 11.26 5.67 -6.94
N LEU A 21 10.78 6.02 -5.74
CA LEU A 21 9.34 6.07 -5.43
C LEU A 21 8.79 7.46 -5.67
N LEU A 22 8.78 7.88 -6.94
CA LEU A 22 8.19 9.16 -7.33
C LEU A 22 6.71 9.17 -6.93
N GLY A 23 6.24 10.28 -6.35
CA GLY A 23 4.84 10.44 -5.91
C GLY A 23 4.52 9.93 -4.50
N ALA A 24 5.42 9.19 -3.85
CA ALA A 24 5.18 8.67 -2.49
C ALA A 24 4.98 9.80 -1.46
N GLU A 25 5.77 10.87 -1.55
CA GLU A 25 5.65 12.06 -0.68
C GLU A 25 4.32 12.78 -0.90
N ALA A 26 3.94 13.02 -2.16
CA ALA A 26 2.67 13.68 -2.49
C ALA A 26 1.45 12.89 -1.99
N LEU A 27 1.46 11.56 -2.10
CA LEU A 27 0.40 10.72 -1.54
C LEU A 27 0.40 10.78 -0.01
N GLN A 28 1.58 10.74 0.63
CA GLN A 28 1.70 10.85 2.08
C GLN A 28 1.16 12.20 2.58
N ASP A 29 1.45 13.29 1.88
CA ASP A 29 0.93 14.62 2.19
C ASP A 29 -0.59 14.69 2.05
N CYS A 30 -1.15 14.10 1.00
CA CYS A 30 -2.60 14.00 0.83
C CYS A 30 -3.26 13.24 2.00
N ILE A 31 -2.70 12.09 2.39
CA ILE A 31 -3.19 11.31 3.55
C ILE A 31 -3.13 12.14 4.83
N ASN A 32 -2.03 12.86 5.04
CA ASN A 32 -1.83 13.72 6.21
C ASN A 32 -2.82 14.90 6.25
N GLN A 33 -3.01 15.59 5.12
CA GLN A 33 -3.96 16.70 4.98
C GLN A 33 -5.41 16.25 5.23
N CYS A 34 -5.75 15.03 4.82
CA CYS A 34 -7.06 14.43 5.08
C CYS A 34 -7.22 13.86 6.50
N ALA A 35 -6.18 13.95 7.35
CA ALA A 35 -6.15 13.35 8.69
C ALA A 35 -6.53 11.87 8.69
N LEU A 36 -6.00 11.13 7.71
CA LEU A 36 -6.26 9.71 7.52
C LEU A 36 -5.11 8.86 8.10
N THR A 37 -5.45 7.66 8.54
CA THR A 37 -4.49 6.69 9.08
C THR A 37 -4.73 5.34 8.42
N GLU A 38 -3.64 4.65 8.06
CA GLU A 38 -3.73 3.33 7.43
C GLU A 38 -4.31 2.31 8.42
N ILE A 39 -5.31 1.56 7.98
CA ILE A 39 -5.84 0.41 8.72
C ILE A 39 -4.85 -0.75 8.56
N ARG A 40 -4.60 -1.47 9.66
CA ARG A 40 -3.70 -2.64 9.66
C ARG A 40 -4.16 -3.66 8.62
N ALA A 41 -3.22 -4.11 7.79
CA ALA A 41 -3.43 -5.20 6.85
C ALA A 41 -2.74 -6.50 7.31
N GLN A 42 -3.30 -7.64 6.94
CA GLN A 42 -2.74 -8.98 7.10
C GLN A 42 -2.86 -9.78 5.80
N GLY A 43 -2.21 -10.94 5.72
CA GLY A 43 -2.21 -11.77 4.52
C GLY A 43 -1.08 -11.38 3.55
N ALA A 44 -1.38 -11.29 2.25
CA ALA A 44 -0.38 -10.96 1.25
C ALA A 44 0.13 -9.51 1.42
N HIS A 45 1.46 -9.34 1.53
CA HIS A 45 2.05 -8.01 1.63
C HIS A 45 1.97 -7.24 0.30
N TYR A 46 2.31 -7.90 -0.81
CA TYR A 46 2.16 -7.37 -2.16
C TYR A 46 0.77 -7.65 -2.68
N THR A 47 0.17 -6.67 -3.35
CA THR A 47 -1.21 -6.76 -3.88
C THR A 47 -1.25 -6.63 -5.40
N TRP A 48 -0.08 -6.54 -6.03
CA TRP A 48 0.06 -6.56 -7.47
C TRP A 48 1.39 -7.19 -7.91
N PHE A 49 1.34 -7.90 -9.03
CA PHE A 49 2.50 -8.50 -9.70
C PHE A 49 2.46 -8.19 -11.20
N ASN A 50 3.59 -7.78 -11.77
CA ASN A 50 3.65 -7.38 -13.17
C ASN A 50 3.63 -8.54 -14.19
N ASN A 51 3.68 -9.79 -13.72
CA ASN A 51 3.67 -11.01 -14.54
C ASN A 51 4.73 -11.04 -15.66
N ARG A 52 5.93 -10.52 -15.39
CA ARG A 52 7.06 -10.55 -16.34
C ARG A 52 8.05 -11.69 -16.05
N GLU A 53 8.90 -11.93 -17.05
CA GLU A 53 10.02 -12.86 -16.99
C GLU A 53 11.02 -12.52 -15.87
N PRO A 54 11.77 -13.52 -15.35
CA PRO A 54 12.89 -13.28 -14.44
C PRO A 54 13.85 -12.20 -14.97
N GLY A 55 14.40 -11.35 -14.11
CA GLY A 55 15.17 -10.16 -14.54
C GLY A 55 14.32 -8.90 -14.65
N ARG A 56 12.99 -9.05 -14.77
CA ARG A 56 12.04 -7.92 -14.94
C ARG A 56 10.83 -8.01 -14.01
N ARG A 57 10.87 -8.89 -13.02
CA ARG A 57 9.77 -9.09 -12.07
C ARG A 57 9.67 -7.90 -11.13
N THR A 58 8.43 -7.49 -10.88
CA THR A 58 8.12 -6.43 -9.94
C THR A 58 6.86 -6.80 -9.17
N TRP A 59 6.98 -6.77 -7.85
CA TRP A 59 5.90 -6.92 -6.89
C TRP A 59 5.69 -5.60 -6.16
N GLU A 60 4.45 -5.16 -6.06
CA GLU A 60 4.10 -3.89 -5.44
C GLU A 60 2.91 -4.05 -4.50
N ARG A 61 2.89 -3.24 -3.44
CA ARG A 61 1.71 -3.06 -2.59
C ARG A 61 1.03 -1.76 -2.98
N LEU A 62 -0.08 -1.88 -3.72
CA LEU A 62 -0.84 -0.75 -4.28
C LEU A 62 -2.18 -0.56 -3.57
N ASP A 63 -2.78 -1.65 -3.08
CA ASP A 63 -4.04 -1.60 -2.35
C ASP A 63 -3.81 -1.22 -0.89
N ARG A 64 -4.51 -0.17 -0.46
CA ARG A 64 -4.49 0.29 0.92
C ARG A 64 -5.87 0.71 1.39
N THR A 65 -6.01 0.75 2.70
CA THR A 65 -7.23 1.20 3.34
C THR A 65 -6.87 2.18 4.42
N PHE A 66 -7.44 3.37 4.33
CA PHE A 66 -7.25 4.42 5.30
C PHE A 66 -8.60 4.79 5.92
N ALA A 67 -8.56 5.22 7.17
CA ALA A 67 -9.72 5.70 7.90
C ALA A 67 -9.36 6.88 8.79
N THR A 68 -10.37 7.64 9.20
CA THR A 68 -10.17 8.71 10.17
C THR A 68 -9.90 8.13 11.56
N PRO A 69 -9.21 8.87 12.46
CA PRO A 69 -9.00 8.45 13.84
C PRO A 69 -10.30 8.15 14.60
N ALA A 70 -11.38 8.88 14.30
CA ALA A 70 -12.69 8.63 14.91
C ALA A 70 -13.26 7.27 14.51
N TRP A 71 -13.08 6.87 13.24
CA TRP A 71 -13.49 5.55 12.76
C TRP A 71 -12.64 4.44 13.38
N LEU A 72 -11.31 4.62 13.46
CA LEU A 72 -10.41 3.65 14.09
C LEU A 72 -10.74 3.39 15.56
N ARG A 73 -11.06 4.45 16.34
CA ARG A 73 -11.53 4.29 17.73
C ARG A 73 -12.87 3.56 17.84
N ARG A 74 -13.72 3.66 16.81
CA ARG A 74 -15.01 2.96 16.80
C ARG A 74 -14.86 1.47 16.48
N PHE A 75 -13.81 1.10 15.74
CA PHE A 75 -13.52 -0.23 15.22
C PHE A 75 -12.06 -0.61 15.47
N GLU A 76 -11.67 -0.70 16.74
CA GLU A 76 -10.27 -0.88 17.15
C GLU A 76 -9.65 -2.19 16.64
N GLU A 77 -10.48 -3.20 16.42
CA GLU A 77 -10.07 -4.53 15.92
C GLU A 77 -10.15 -4.64 14.38
N ALA A 78 -10.45 -3.54 13.67
CA ALA A 78 -10.55 -3.58 12.21
C ALA A 78 -9.21 -3.98 11.57
N ILE A 79 -9.27 -4.98 10.69
CA ILE A 79 -8.13 -5.50 9.93
C ILE A 79 -8.56 -5.70 8.49
N VAL A 80 -7.70 -5.34 7.55
CA VAL A 80 -7.86 -5.68 6.14
C VAL A 80 -7.11 -6.98 5.85
N THR A 81 -7.76 -7.92 5.17
CA THR A 81 -7.09 -9.15 4.72
C THR A 81 -6.83 -9.05 3.22
N ASN A 82 -5.55 -9.01 2.84
CA ASN A 82 -5.11 -9.07 1.46
C ASN A 82 -5.04 -10.54 1.02
N LEU A 83 -5.76 -10.87 -0.04
CA LEU A 83 -5.71 -12.20 -0.65
C LEU A 83 -4.48 -12.31 -1.59
N PRO A 84 -3.97 -13.53 -1.83
CA PRO A 84 -2.90 -13.75 -2.80
C PRO A 84 -3.27 -13.25 -4.20
N VAL A 85 -2.28 -12.69 -4.89
CA VAL A 85 -2.35 -12.33 -6.32
C VAL A 85 -1.90 -13.47 -7.23
#